data_AF-A0A1Y3EC31-F1
#
_entry.id   AF-A0A1Y3EC31-F1
#
_cell.length_a   1.000
_cell.length_b   1.000
_cell.length_c   1.000
_cell.angle_alpha   90.00
_cell.angle_beta   90.00
_cell.angle_gamma   90.00
#
_symmetry.space_group_name_H-M   'P 1'
#
loop_
_entity.id
_entity.type
_entity.pdbx_description
1 polymer ?
#
loop_
_entity_poly.entity_id
_entity_poly.type
_entity_poly.pdbx_seq_one_letter_code
_entity_poly.pdbx_strand_id
1 'polypeptide(L)'
;LFVVLAEKDLNREFLLPNTTYIGGDRSVLTLGEILQRLKKIYCHHIGVEYMHLSNREQYLWIRKHFETPSIMELTPDEQKRLFKRLIRSTKH
;
A
#
# COMPACT_ATOMS: atom_id res chain seq x y z
N LEU A 1 14.48 8.62 -1.97
CA LEU A 1 13.48 9.71 -1.91
C LEU A 1 13.23 10.08 -0.44
N PHE A 2 14.27 10.55 0.25
CA PHE A 2 14.13 11.10 1.61
C PHE A 2 14.19 12.60 1.47
N VAL A 3 13.02 13.23 1.32
CA VAL A 3 12.93 14.69 1.43
C VAL A 3 12.77 14.96 2.91
N VAL A 4 13.67 15.78 3.46
CA VAL A 4 13.57 16.33 4.81
C VAL A 4 12.35 17.26 4.83
N LEU A 5 11.17 16.68 5.06
CA LEU A 5 9.92 17.40 5.18
C LEU A 5 9.63 17.56 6.67
N ALA A 6 9.49 18.81 7.10
CA ALA A 6 9.18 19.12 8.48
C ALA A 6 7.67 18.89 8.74
N GLU A 7 7.26 18.69 9.99
CA GLU A 7 5.85 18.47 10.34
C GLU A 7 4.93 19.59 9.82
N LYS A 8 5.45 20.81 9.69
CA LYS A 8 4.75 21.97 9.10
C LYS A 8 4.30 21.76 7.64
N ASP A 9 4.94 20.85 6.90
CA ASP A 9 4.65 20.59 5.49
C ASP A 9 3.56 19.53 5.30
N LEU A 10 3.07 18.88 6.37
CA LEU A 10 2.11 17.78 6.27
C LEU A 10 0.80 18.17 5.55
N ASN A 11 0.37 19.42 5.68
CA ASN A 11 -0.87 19.92 5.07
C ASN A 11 -0.67 20.44 3.64
N ARG A 12 0.56 20.44 3.10
CA ARG A 12 0.82 20.90 1.74
C ARG A 12 0.35 19.84 0.74
N GLU A 13 -0.31 20.29 -0.31
CA GLU A 13 -0.80 19.45 -1.40
C GLU A 13 0.29 19.20 -2.44
N PHE A 14 0.30 17.98 -2.97
CA PHE A 14 1.22 17.53 -4.01
C PHE A 14 0.43 16.82 -5.11
N LEU A 15 0.72 17.19 -6.36
CA LEU A 15 0.28 16.43 -7.53
C LEU A 15 1.02 15.10 -7.56
N LEU A 16 0.28 14.01 -7.62
CA LEU A 16 0.85 12.68 -7.70
C LEU A 16 1.40 12.41 -9.11
N PRO A 17 2.58 11.78 -9.23
CA PRO A 17 3.06 11.35 -10.54
C PRO A 17 2.20 10.20 -11.08
N ASN A 18 2.09 10.09 -12.40
CA ASN A 18 1.35 9.00 -13.07
C ASN A 18 1.97 7.61 -12.85
N THR A 19 3.06 7.52 -12.07
CA THR A 19 3.81 6.29 -11.78
C THR A 19 3.49 5.70 -10.40
N THR A 20 2.57 6.31 -9.65
CA THR A 20 2.06 5.79 -8.38
C THR A 20 0.56 5.56 -8.43
N TYR A 21 0.09 4.58 -7.65
CA TYR A 21 -1.33 4.23 -7.54
C TYR A 21 -1.91 4.56 -6.16
N ILE A 22 -1.09 5.14 -5.26
CA ILE A 22 -1.53 5.51 -3.90
C ILE A 22 -2.68 6.49 -3.88
N GLY A 23 -2.92 7.23 -4.98
CA GLY A 23 -4.01 8.19 -5.12
C GLY A 23 -5.41 7.57 -5.16
N GLY A 24 -5.53 6.35 -5.67
CA GLY A 24 -6.81 5.83 -6.15
C GLY A 24 -7.36 6.78 -7.23
N ASP A 25 -8.58 7.28 -7.02
CA ASP A 25 -9.23 8.24 -7.93
C ASP A 25 -8.74 9.69 -7.75
N ARG A 26 -7.88 9.96 -6.76
CA ARG A 26 -7.35 11.30 -6.47
C ARG A 26 -5.98 11.51 -7.11
N SER A 27 -5.82 12.60 -7.86
CA SER A 27 -4.55 13.03 -8.45
C SER A 27 -3.73 13.93 -7.54
N VAL A 28 -4.32 14.51 -6.49
CA VAL A 28 -3.67 15.40 -5.52
C VAL A 28 -3.90 14.87 -4.12
N LEU A 29 -2.85 14.86 -3.29
CA LEU A 29 -2.89 14.47 -1.88
C LEU A 29 -2.04 15.42 -1.05
N THR A 30 -2.39 15.58 0.22
CA THR A 30 -1.50 16.21 1.19
C THR A 30 -0.28 15.32 1.47
N LEU A 31 0.84 15.91 1.88
CA LEU A 31 2.00 15.14 2.30
C LEU A 31 1.66 14.16 3.43
N GLY A 32 0.83 14.58 4.39
CA GLY A 32 0.38 13.73 5.48
C GLY A 32 -0.35 12.48 4.96
N GLU A 33 -1.25 12.64 3.99
CA GLU A 33 -1.94 11.51 3.36
C GLU A 33 -0.98 10.61 2.58
N ILE A 34 -0.03 11.19 1.83
CA ILE A 34 0.99 10.43 1.09
C ILE A 34 1.79 9.56 2.06
N LEU A 35 2.31 10.14 3.14
CA LEU A 35 3.08 9.41 4.15
C LEU A 35 2.26 8.34 4.84
N GLN A 36 1.02 8.64 5.22
CA GLN A 36 0.12 7.69 5.85
C GLN A 36 -0.15 6.48 4.94
N ARG A 37 -0.44 6.73 3.65
CA ARG A 37 -0.70 5.68 2.67
C ARG A 37 0.53 4.83 2.41
N LEU A 38 1.70 5.44 2.20
CA LEU A 38 2.95 4.71 2.02
C LEU A 38 3.31 3.86 3.25
N LYS A 39 3.12 4.40 4.46
CA LYS A 39 3.31 3.63 5.70
C LYS A 39 2.37 2.43 5.78
N LYS A 40 1.09 2.57 5.39
CA LYS A 40 0.11 1.46 5.36
C LYS A 40 0.53 0.37 4.36
N ILE A 41 1.10 0.75 3.22
CA ILE A 41 1.47 -0.19 2.16
C ILE A 41 2.79 -0.91 2.47
N TYR A 42 3.82 -0.17 2.89
CA TYR A 42 5.20 -0.68 2.98
C TYR A 42 5.70 -0.98 4.39
N CYS A 43 5.02 -0.49 5.44
CA CYS A 43 5.48 -0.55 6.82
C CYS A 43 4.44 -1.13 7.79
N HIS A 44 3.47 -1.89 7.29
CA HIS A 44 2.43 -2.51 8.11
C HIS A 44 2.79 -3.98 8.40
N HIS A 45 1.83 -4.90 8.29
CA HIS A 45 2.07 -6.33 8.56
C HIS A 45 2.87 -7.06 7.46
N ILE A 46 3.04 -6.44 6.29
CA ILE A 46 3.75 -7.02 5.13
C ILE A 46 4.85 -6.05 4.69
N GLY A 47 6.09 -6.53 4.64
CA GLY A 47 7.21 -5.82 4.00
C GLY A 47 7.41 -6.34 2.58
N VAL A 48 7.25 -5.47 1.58
CA VAL A 48 7.38 -5.85 0.16
C VAL A 48 8.72 -5.38 -0.39
N GLU A 49 9.59 -6.31 -0.78
CA GLU A 49 10.90 -6.02 -1.34
C GLU A 49 10.96 -6.37 -2.84
N TYR A 50 10.76 -5.37 -3.70
CA TYR A 50 10.78 -5.57 -5.16
C TYR A 50 11.59 -4.49 -5.90
N MET A 51 12.13 -3.51 -5.19
CA MET A 51 12.87 -2.39 -5.78
C MET A 51 14.18 -2.81 -6.48
N HIS A 52 14.67 -4.03 -6.22
CA HIS A 52 15.87 -4.59 -6.82
C HIS A 52 15.60 -5.29 -8.17
N LEU A 53 14.34 -5.42 -8.59
CA LEU A 53 14.00 -6.06 -9.86
C LEU A 53 14.37 -5.17 -11.05
N SER A 54 15.09 -5.74 -12.02
CA SER A 54 15.50 -5.04 -13.25
C SER A 54 14.37 -4.93 -14.29
N ASN A 55 13.39 -5.83 -14.26
CA ASN A 55 12.27 -5.83 -15.20
C ASN A 55 11.22 -4.79 -14.77
N ARG A 56 11.09 -3.74 -15.59
CA ARG A 56 10.13 -2.65 -15.37
C ARG A 56 8.68 -3.11 -15.28
N GLU A 57 8.28 -4.08 -16.10
CA GLU A 57 6.90 -4.57 -16.13
C GLU A 57 6.55 -5.27 -14.80
N GLN A 58 7.45 -6.13 -14.31
CA GLN A 58 7.27 -6.81 -13.03
C GLN A 58 7.21 -5.80 -11.88
N TYR A 59 8.15 -4.84 -11.86
CA TYR A 59 8.16 -3.78 -10.87
C TYR A 59 6.86 -2.95 -10.88
N LEU A 60 6.35 -2.57 -12.06
CA LEU A 60 5.10 -1.81 -12.17
C LEU A 60 3.88 -2.63 -11.78
N TRP A 61 3.85 -3.92 -12.11
CA TRP A 61 2.77 -4.82 -11.73
C TRP A 61 2.68 -4.96 -10.21
N ILE A 62 3.80 -5.22 -9.55
CA ILE A 62 3.87 -5.31 -8.08
C ILE A 62 3.45 -3.98 -7.46
N ARG A 63 4.03 -2.87 -7.94
CA ARG A 63 3.67 -1.54 -7.47
C ARG A 63 2.17 -1.28 -7.59
N LYS A 64 1.57 -1.54 -8.75
CA LYS A 64 0.14 -1.35 -8.97
C LYS A 64 -0.68 -2.18 -8.01
N HIS A 65 -0.32 -3.44 -7.81
CA HIS A 65 -1.03 -4.32 -6.89
C HIS A 65 -1.03 -3.76 -5.46
N PHE A 66 0.15 -3.42 -4.92
CA PHE A 66 0.28 -2.99 -3.52
C PHE A 66 -0.13 -1.55 -3.25
N GLU A 67 0.07 -0.63 -4.20
CA GLU A 67 -0.30 0.78 -4.03
C GLU A 67 -1.79 1.04 -4.28
N THR A 68 -2.52 0.10 -4.90
CA THR A 68 -3.98 0.24 -5.09
C THR A 68 -4.70 0.19 -3.74
N PRO A 69 -5.55 1.18 -3.41
CA PRO A 69 -6.33 1.17 -2.18
C PRO A 69 -7.15 -0.11 -2.02
N SER A 70 -7.35 -0.53 -0.76
CA SER A 70 -8.16 -1.69 -0.38
C SER A 70 -7.67 -3.07 -0.83
N ILE A 71 -6.47 -3.20 -1.43
CA ILE A 71 -5.96 -4.52 -1.85
C ILE A 71 -5.76 -5.51 -0.69
N MET A 72 -5.52 -5.00 0.53
CA MET A 72 -5.34 -5.83 1.73
C MET A 72 -6.64 -6.02 2.54
N GLU A 73 -7.76 -5.46 2.09
CA GLU A 73 -9.03 -5.55 2.81
C GLU A 73 -9.75 -6.84 2.44
N LEU A 74 -10.02 -7.67 3.45
CA LEU A 74 -10.78 -8.91 3.28
C LEU A 74 -12.27 -8.62 3.44
N THR A 75 -13.08 -9.20 2.57
CA THR A 75 -14.53 -9.19 2.76
C THR A 75 -14.92 -10.03 4.00
N PRO A 76 -16.07 -9.77 4.63
CA PRO A 76 -16.52 -10.54 5.80
C PRO A 76 -16.57 -12.06 5.54
N ASP A 77 -16.92 -12.48 4.33
CA ASP A 77 -16.99 -13.89 3.97
C ASP A 77 -15.61 -14.51 3.74
N GLU A 78 -14.65 -13.74 3.22
CA GLU A 78 -13.25 -14.16 3.15
C GLU A 78 -12.64 -14.31 4.53
N GLN A 79 -12.93 -13.38 5.44
CA GLN A 79 -12.48 -13.45 6.82
C GLN A 79 -13.06 -14.68 7.53
N LYS A 80 -14.37 -14.96 7.38
CA LYS A 80 -15.00 -16.18 7.90
C LYS A 80 -14.38 -17.45 7.32
N ARG A 81 -14.10 -17.46 6.01
CA ARG A 81 -13.49 -18.60 5.32
C ARG A 81 -12.06 -18.85 5.81
N LEU A 82 -11.26 -17.79 5.98
CA LEU A 82 -9.91 -17.88 6.52
C LEU A 82 -9.92 -18.39 7.97
N PHE A 83 -10.82 -17.86 8.80
CA PHE A 83 -10.98 -18.30 10.19
C PHE A 83 -11.36 -19.78 10.30
N LYS A 84 -12.30 -20.27 9.47
CA LYS A 84 -12.65 -21.69 9.40
C LYS A 84 -11.45 -22.57 9.03
N ARG A 85 -10.59 -22.10 8.11
CA ARG A 85 -9.36 -22.82 7.72
C ARG A 85 -8.36 -22.89 8.87
N LEU A 86 -8.16 -21.80 9.61
CA LEU A 86 -7.29 -21.76 10.79
C LEU A 86 -7.78 -22.72 11.89
N ILE A 87 -9.09 -22.74 12.19
CA ILE A 87 -9.65 -23.69 13.17
C ILE A 87 -9.39 -25.14 12.73
N ARG A 88 -9.57 -25.45 11.45
CA ARG A 88 -9.36 -26.80 10.93
C ARG A 88 -7.90 -27.24 11.06
N SER A 89 -6.95 -26.35 10.82
CA SER A 89 -5.52 -26.68 10.92
C SER A 89 -5.04 -26.91 12.36
N THR A 90 -5.69 -26.33 13.37
CA THR A 90 -5.30 -26.46 14.78
C THR A 90 -5.93 -27.68 15.48
N LYS A 91 -6.87 -28.38 14.84
CA LYS A 91 -7.52 -29.60 15.39
C LYS A 91 -6.76 -30.90 15.06
N HIS A 92 -5.52 -30.79 14.59
CA HIS A 92 -4.56 -31.89 14.45
C HIS A 92 -3.47 -31.72 15.51
#